data_AF-A0A3C0PG74-F1
#
_entry.id   AF-A0A3C0PG74-F1
#
_cell.length_a   1.000
_cell.length_b   1.000
_cell.length_c   1.000
_cell.angle_alpha   90.00
_cell.angle_beta   90.00
_cell.angle_gamma   90.00
#
_symmetry.space_group_name_H-M   'P 1'
#
loop_
_entity.id
_entity.type
_entity.pdbx_description
1 polymer ?
#
loop_
_entity_poly.entity_id
_entity_poly.type
_entity_poly.pdbx_seq_one_letter_code
_entity_poly.pdbx_strand_id
1 'polypeptide(L)'
;MKESYICFDGVDGDVTYYNTEDEAIEKLKHYIETGLDDGEWMDGVSNSFVAKITHEIDEKEIEPSEEYRREGINKFIEMVISKK
;
A
#
# COMPACT_ATOMS: atom_id res chain seq x y z
N MET A 1 -7.52 9.75 -9.50
CA MET A 1 -7.91 8.34 -9.31
C MET A 1 -6.98 7.80 -8.25
N LYS A 2 -7.47 7.15 -7.19
CA LYS A 2 -6.59 6.42 -6.27
C LYS A 2 -5.85 5.34 -7.08
N GLU A 3 -4.58 5.10 -6.81
CA GLU A 3 -3.71 4.14 -7.48
C GLU A 3 -4.26 2.71 -7.31
N SER A 4 -4.23 1.89 -8.37
CA SER A 4 -4.90 0.57 -8.42
C SER A 4 -3.95 -0.61 -8.31
N TYR A 5 -2.65 -0.36 -8.43
CA TYR A 5 -1.62 -1.38 -8.41
C TYR A 5 -0.51 -0.95 -7.46
N ILE A 6 0.10 -1.93 -6.81
CA ILE A 6 1.32 -1.74 -6.04
C ILE A 6 2.44 -2.56 -6.65
N CYS A 7 3.67 -2.03 -6.60
CA CYS A 7 4.89 -2.79 -6.81
C CYS A 7 5.64 -2.82 -5.49
N PHE A 8 5.89 -4.03 -4.98
CA PHE A 8 6.73 -4.28 -3.82
C PHE A 8 8.15 -4.62 -4.28
N ASP A 9 9.12 -3.92 -3.70
CA ASP A 9 10.54 -4.20 -3.86
C ASP A 9 11.00 -5.10 -2.69
N GLY A 10 11.38 -6.33 -3.01
CA GLY A 10 11.86 -7.29 -2.02
C GLY A 10 13.30 -7.08 -1.58
N VAL A 11 14.08 -6.23 -2.26
CA VAL A 11 15.44 -5.85 -1.86
C VAL A 11 15.38 -4.80 -0.75
N ASP A 12 14.69 -3.69 -1.01
CA ASP A 12 14.59 -2.56 -0.08
C ASP A 12 13.41 -2.67 0.91
N GLY A 13 12.42 -3.52 0.61
CA GLY A 13 11.20 -3.65 1.39
C GLY A 13 10.18 -2.54 1.14
N ASP A 14 10.32 -1.81 0.03
CA ASP A 14 9.52 -0.63 -0.30
C ASP A 14 8.27 -0.95 -1.12
N VAL A 15 7.22 -0.14 -0.96
CA VAL A 15 5.97 -0.24 -1.73
C VAL A 15 5.75 1.04 -2.52
N THR A 16 5.55 0.88 -3.83
CA THR A 16 5.23 1.97 -4.76
C THR A 16 3.86 1.76 -5.40
N TYR A 17 3.18 2.84 -5.76
CA TYR A 17 1.77 2.83 -6.19
C TYR A 17 1.62 3.32 -7.62
N TYR A 18 0.76 2.67 -8.41
CA TYR A 18 0.57 2.92 -9.83
C TYR A 18 -0.91 2.89 -10.25
N ASN A 19 -1.24 3.65 -11.30
CA ASN A 19 -2.60 3.70 -11.84
C ASN A 19 -2.89 2.49 -12.73
N THR A 20 -1.88 2.02 -13.47
CA THR A 20 -2.00 0.91 -14.42
C THR A 20 -1.12 -0.28 -14.02
N GLU A 21 -1.46 -1.45 -14.55
CA GLU A 21 -0.67 -2.67 -14.38
C GLU A 21 0.68 -2.56 -15.11
N ASP A 22 0.67 -1.98 -16.31
CA ASP A 22 1.87 -1.85 -17.15
C ASP A 22 2.94 -0.99 -16.46
N GLU A 23 2.56 0.14 -15.85
CA GLU A 23 3.48 0.99 -15.06
C GLU A 23 4.08 0.22 -13.87
N ALA A 24 3.26 -0.57 -13.16
CA ALA A 24 3.74 -1.36 -12.02
C ALA A 24 4.70 -2.48 -12.47
N ILE A 25 4.42 -3.13 -13.61
CA ILE A 25 5.28 -4.15 -14.20
C ILE A 25 6.59 -3.53 -14.70
N GLU A 26 6.55 -2.36 -15.32
CA GLU A 26 7.75 -1.64 -15.74
C GLU A 26 8.63 -1.31 -14.54
N LYS A 27 8.04 -0.89 -13.42
CA LYS A 27 8.79 -0.69 -12.18
C LYS A 27 9.40 -1.98 -11.64
N LEU A 28 8.64 -3.08 -11.61
CA LEU A 28 9.16 -4.37 -11.14
C LEU A 28 10.37 -4.83 -11.96
N LYS A 29 10.32 -4.66 -13.29
CA LYS A 29 11.47 -4.96 -14.16
C LYS A 29 12.69 -4.13 -13.80
N HIS A 30 12.50 -2.85 -13.56
CA HIS A 30 13.58 -1.96 -13.15
C HIS A 30 14.23 -2.40 -11.83
N TYR A 31 13.46 -2.82 -10.82
CA TYR A 31 14.00 -3.35 -9.57
C TYR A 31 14.80 -4.63 -9.78
N ILE A 32 14.29 -5.53 -10.62
CA ILE A 32 15.01 -6.77 -10.95
C ILE A 32 16.34 -6.45 -11.65
N GLU A 33 16.35 -5.56 -12.64
CA GLU A 33 17.57 -5.19 -13.38
C GLU A 33 18.59 -4.49 -12.47
N THR A 34 18.16 -3.50 -11.69
CA THR A 34 19.04 -2.75 -10.79
C THR A 34 19.58 -3.61 -9.65
N GLY A 35 18.75 -4.43 -9.00
CA GLY A 35 19.21 -5.34 -7.95
C GLY A 35 20.23 -6.37 -8.47
N LEU A 36 20.03 -6.89 -9.68
CA LEU A 36 21.02 -7.78 -10.31
C LEU A 36 22.34 -7.06 -10.63
N ASP A 37 22.28 -5.82 -11.11
CA ASP A 37 23.45 -5.02 -11.46
C ASP A 37 24.25 -4.59 -10.21
N ASP A 38 23.57 -4.28 -9.11
CA ASP A 38 24.16 -3.88 -7.84
C ASP A 38 24.69 -5.07 -7.02
N GLY A 39 24.48 -6.30 -7.50
CA GLY A 39 24.94 -7.54 -6.84
C GLY A 39 24.10 -7.92 -5.63
N GLU A 40 22.84 -7.48 -5.59
CA GLU A 40 21.90 -7.78 -4.53
C GLU A 40 21.54 -9.26 -4.48
N TRP A 41 21.07 -9.68 -3.31
CA TRP A 41 20.77 -11.07 -3.05
C TRP A 41 19.56 -11.49 -3.88
N MET A 42 19.68 -12.60 -4.60
CA MET A 42 18.59 -13.18 -5.42
C MET A 42 17.28 -13.38 -4.64
N ASP A 43 17.37 -13.54 -3.32
CA ASP A 43 16.22 -13.66 -2.42
C ASP A 43 15.41 -12.34 -2.38
N GLY A 44 16.05 -11.18 -2.36
CA GLY A 44 15.34 -9.89 -2.39
C GLY A 44 14.63 -9.66 -3.73
N VAL A 45 15.35 -9.89 -4.83
CA VAL A 45 14.81 -9.78 -6.19
C VAL A 45 13.63 -10.73 -6.41
N SER A 46 13.75 -11.99 -5.98
CA SER A 46 12.68 -13.00 -6.15
C SER A 46 11.44 -12.79 -5.28
N ASN A 47 11.57 -12.02 -4.20
CA ASN A 47 10.46 -11.61 -3.34
C ASN A 47 9.72 -10.35 -3.83
N SER A 48 10.15 -9.74 -4.94
CA SER A 48 9.48 -8.57 -5.52
C SER A 48 8.22 -8.97 -6.30
N PHE A 49 7.14 -8.20 -6.21
CA PHE A 49 5.87 -8.52 -6.89
C PHE A 49 5.01 -7.30 -7.22
N VAL A 50 4.10 -7.48 -8.18
CA VAL A 50 2.99 -6.56 -8.43
C VAL A 50 1.70 -7.13 -7.87
N ALA A 51 0.91 -6.31 -7.19
CA ALA A 51 -0.43 -6.68 -6.72
C ALA A 51 -1.46 -5.63 -7.09
N LYS A 52 -2.70 -6.07 -7.34
CA LYS A 52 -3.84 -5.18 -7.60
C LYS A 52 -4.56 -4.85 -6.30
N ILE A 53 -4.79 -3.56 -6.06
CA ILE A 53 -5.63 -3.07 -4.97
C ILE A 53 -7.10 -3.34 -5.34
N THR A 54 -7.77 -4.17 -4.53
CA THR A 54 -9.17 -4.56 -4.76
C THR A 54 -10.15 -3.88 -3.80
N HIS A 55 -9.65 -3.44 -2.66
CA HIS A 55 -10.42 -2.80 -1.60
C HIS A 55 -9.61 -1.65 -1.02
N GLU A 56 -10.31 -0.66 -0.51
CA GLU A 56 -9.72 0.47 0.20
C GLU A 56 -10.40 0.64 1.56
N ILE A 57 -9.70 1.32 2.47
CA ILE A 57 -10.24 1.68 3.77
C ILE A 57 -10.53 3.18 3.71
N ASP A 58 -11.80 3.52 3.91
CA ASP A 58 -12.23 4.90 4.08
C ASP A 58 -12.40 5.20 5.56
N GLU A 59 -11.79 6.29 6.00
CA GLU A 59 -11.95 6.79 7.36
C GLU A 59 -13.08 7.81 7.41
N LYS A 60 -13.99 7.62 8.37
CA LYS A 60 -15.06 8.56 8.66
C LYS A 60 -14.98 8.98 10.11
N GLU A 61 -14.77 10.28 10.31
CA GLU A 61 -14.85 10.87 11.64
C GLU A 61 -16.30 10.83 12.12
N ILE A 62 -16.50 10.30 13.33
CA ILE A 62 -17.81 10.23 13.98
C ILE A 62 -17.72 10.81 15.39
N GLU A 63 -18.85 11.32 15.85
CA GLU A 63 -18.96 11.89 17.18
C GLU A 63 -18.94 10.76 18.23
N PRO A 64 -18.07 10.85 19.26
CA PRO A 64 -18.07 9.88 20.35
C PRO A 64 -19.38 9.91 21.15
N SER A 65 -19.74 8.80 21.79
CA SER A 65 -20.89 8.77 22.69
C SER A 65 -20.69 9.70 23.88
N GLU A 66 -21.79 10.07 24.56
CA GLU A 66 -21.73 10.99 25.70
C GLU A 66 -20.85 10.47 26.85
N GLU A 67 -20.83 9.16 27.05
CA GLU A 67 -19.95 8.48 28.02
C GLU A 67 -18.48 8.77 27.74
N TYR A 68 -18.02 8.51 26.51
CA TYR A 68 -16.63 8.75 26.11
C TYR A 68 -16.28 10.25 26.05
N ARG A 69 -17.23 11.12 25.71
CA ARG A 69 -17.02 12.58 25.77
C ARG A 69 -16.78 13.06 27.20
N ARG A 70 -17.45 12.47 28.20
CA ARG A 70 -17.23 12.79 29.63
C ARG A 70 -15.87 12.33 30.13
N GLU A 71 -15.26 11.34 29.49
CA GLU A 71 -13.88 10.88 29.74
C GLU A 71 -12.82 11.71 29.00
N GLY A 72 -13.23 12.71 28.22
CA GLY A 72 -12.34 13.61 27.47
C GLY A 72 -11.96 13.11 26.08
N ILE A 73 -12.60 12.04 25.59
CA ILE A 73 -12.39 11.55 24.22
C ILE A 73 -13.31 12.33 23.26
N ASN A 74 -12.69 13.04 22.33
CA ASN A 74 -13.40 14.00 21.46
C ASN A 74 -13.51 13.56 20.00
N LYS A 75 -12.94 12.41 19.62
CA LYS A 75 -12.95 11.94 18.23
C LYS A 75 -12.95 10.43 18.14
N PHE A 76 -13.88 9.87 17.38
CA PHE A 76 -13.87 8.48 16.93
C PHE A 76 -13.66 8.44 15.42
N ILE A 77 -12.98 7.39 14.95
CA ILE A 77 -12.79 7.11 13.54
C ILE A 77 -13.45 5.76 13.25
N GLU A 78 -14.45 5.78 12.39
CA GLU A 78 -15.03 4.58 11.79
C GLU A 78 -14.21 4.23 10.53
N MET A 79 -13.70 3.01 10.47
CA MET A 79 -12.96 2.50 9.32
C MET A 79 -13.87 1.59 8.52
N VAL A 80 -14.16 1.97 7.27
CA VAL A 80 -15.04 1.21 6.37
C VAL A 80 -14.21 0.62 5.24
N ILE A 81 -14.26 -0.71 5.09
CA ILE A 81 -13.63 -1.39 3.94
C ILE A 81 -14.61 -1.33 2.77
N SER A 82 -14.23 -0.64 1.71
CA SER A 82 -15.01 -0.51 0.48
C SER A 82 -14.31 -1.21 -0.68
N LYS A 83 -15.09 -1.73 -1.63
CA LYS A 83 -14.54 -2.29 -2.86
C LYS A 83 -14.19 -1.14 -3.79
N LYS A 84 -13.03 -1.24 -4.44
CA LYS A 84 -12.59 -0.28 -5.43
C LYS A 84 -13.28 -0.47 -6.79
#